data_AF-A0A7S2RRR4-F1
#
_entry.id   AF-A0A7S2RRR4-F1
#
_cell.length_a   1.000
_cell.length_b   1.000
_cell.length_c   1.000
_cell.angle_alpha   90.00
_cell.angle_beta   90.00
_cell.angle_gamma   90.00
#
_symmetry.space_group_name_H-M   'P 1'
#
loop_
_entity.id
_entity.type
_entity.pdbx_description
1 polymer ?
#
loop_
_entity_poly.entity_id
_entity_poly.type
_entity_poly.pdbx_seq_one_letter_code
_entity_poly.pdbx_strand_id
1 'polypeptide(L)'
;MTCRHLNRTEKGLEMTQDKTKNDSRDLLAELAYNVQDMTRPWSYVLSTPRSESEKAAHPIHKVDHGGSMKTVKTRIHDARQSLPCAKLDECGFELSQGWKPSLTHEEYYKLHEPKLVGKLYEEVREYMKTKLGATDVIVFNHQVRNEARADTAGGAVAGYATSQPHTDSTTLSTDQMYLSLLEGNSEYARYKGKGRYMYVHMWKNISDIPIQNNHLAVLDDRTTVKPDDYIEKDLFMDGYHLVLYGLNYRHHKLHKWYYYPAMKNDEMLLFKQVDSDHTKESRTCFHVSVPDNEATDDTPPRESIEIRCIALFPDAELDTVPTKEIACGELMNKNRGMPESIDGVSVLSALGRTISSLFERARYFLTDPSWLPGGLLLFKDYGENDQAISNYVSTLIQGVEAFEKYPANGQAYILGSLYSPDEDTRNENLAKLLVKDDGKTLNLHDKSDEFKQKVAQACCDSMEYRAAVSKHVFTS
;
A
#
# COMPACT_ATOMS: atom_id res chain seq x y z
N MET A 1 -55.62 49.33 32.06
CA MET A 1 -54.85 50.47 32.61
C MET A 1 -53.40 50.03 32.69
N THR A 2 -52.61 50.29 31.65
CA THR A 2 -51.63 51.41 31.53
C THR A 2 -50.35 51.22 32.34
N CYS A 3 -49.32 50.81 31.58
CA CYS A 3 -47.88 51.01 31.65
C CYS A 3 -47.29 52.09 32.59
N ARG A 4 -46.17 51.77 33.27
CA ARG A 4 -45.03 52.64 33.64
C ARG A 4 -43.75 51.75 33.68
N HIS A 5 -42.84 51.81 32.70
CA HIS A 5 -41.65 52.68 32.57
C HIS A 5 -40.56 52.51 33.65
N LEU A 6 -39.43 51.83 33.33
CA LEU A 6 -38.09 52.43 33.10
C LEU A 6 -36.91 51.44 33.22
N ASN A 7 -36.16 51.33 32.11
CA ASN A 7 -34.70 51.20 31.91
C ASN A 7 -33.82 50.31 32.82
N ARG A 8 -33.10 49.36 32.19
CA ARG A 8 -31.65 49.22 32.37
C ARG A 8 -30.94 48.42 31.26
N THR A 9 -30.08 49.15 30.53
CA THR A 9 -28.76 48.78 29.99
C THR A 9 -28.61 47.55 29.09
N GLU A 10 -28.39 47.86 27.81
CA GLU A 10 -27.61 47.08 26.85
C GLU A 10 -26.21 46.76 27.41
N LYS A 11 -25.86 45.48 27.42
CA LYS A 11 -24.48 45.01 27.25
C LYS A 11 -24.53 43.85 26.27
N GLY A 12 -23.80 44.02 25.17
CA GLY A 12 -23.78 43.10 24.04
C GLY A 12 -23.40 41.69 24.45
N LEU A 13 -24.16 40.73 23.92
CA LEU A 13 -23.59 39.47 23.49
C LEU A 13 -23.40 39.60 21.98
N GLU A 14 -22.14 39.69 21.55
CA GLU A 14 -21.77 39.27 20.21
C GLU A 14 -22.27 37.84 20.02
N MET A 15 -23.26 37.66 19.15
CA MET A 15 -23.51 36.35 18.59
C MET A 15 -22.33 36.03 17.68
N THR A 16 -21.37 35.27 18.22
CA THR A 16 -20.43 34.51 17.41
C THR A 16 -21.25 33.67 16.45
N GLN A 17 -21.26 34.05 15.17
CA GLN A 17 -21.77 33.20 14.11
C GLN A 17 -21.01 31.88 14.18
N ASP A 18 -21.72 30.84 14.57
CA ASP A 18 -21.30 29.47 14.47
C ASP A 18 -20.98 29.18 12.99
N LYS A 19 -19.67 29.09 12.67
CA LYS A 19 -19.16 28.80 11.33
C LYS A 19 -19.28 27.31 10.97
N THR A 20 -20.15 26.54 11.63
CA THR A 20 -20.51 25.18 11.20
C THR A 20 -21.63 25.23 10.16
N LYS A 21 -21.43 25.97 9.07
CA LYS A 21 -22.31 25.86 7.91
C LYS A 21 -22.00 24.53 7.24
N ASN A 22 -22.78 23.51 7.58
CA ASN A 22 -22.85 22.24 6.87
C ASN A 22 -23.44 22.51 5.47
N ASP A 23 -22.67 23.18 4.59
CA ASP A 23 -23.01 23.39 3.18
C ASP A 23 -22.82 22.05 2.45
N SER A 24 -23.76 21.16 2.73
CA SER A 24 -23.96 19.92 1.98
C SER A 24 -24.32 20.29 0.55
N ARG A 25 -23.45 19.92 -0.39
CA ARG A 25 -23.62 20.17 -1.83
C ARG A 25 -22.90 19.11 -2.65
N ASP A 26 -23.30 18.97 -3.90
CA ASP A 26 -22.50 18.20 -4.86
C ASP A 26 -21.22 18.97 -5.24
N LEU A 27 -20.16 18.23 -5.54
CA LEU A 27 -18.96 18.77 -6.19
C LEU A 27 -19.05 18.59 -7.71
N LEU A 28 -18.28 19.39 -8.44
CA LEU A 28 -18.01 19.19 -9.86
C LEU A 28 -16.52 18.98 -10.05
N ALA A 29 -16.11 17.79 -10.48
CA ALA A 29 -14.71 17.41 -10.60
C ALA A 29 -14.37 17.00 -12.04
N GLU A 30 -13.15 17.24 -12.46
CA GLU A 30 -12.63 16.70 -13.72
C GLU A 30 -12.01 15.33 -13.47
N LEU A 31 -12.64 14.29 -14.04
CA LEU A 31 -12.16 12.91 -13.93
C LEU A 31 -11.63 12.44 -15.28
N ALA A 32 -10.39 11.94 -15.31
CA ALA A 32 -9.71 11.37 -16.46
C ALA A 32 -9.99 9.87 -16.55
N TYR A 33 -10.92 9.50 -17.43
CA TYR A 33 -11.28 8.11 -17.70
C TYR A 33 -10.35 7.50 -18.75
N ASN A 34 -10.04 6.21 -18.61
CA ASN A 34 -9.31 5.46 -19.62
C ASN A 34 -10.18 5.22 -20.86
N VAL A 35 -9.57 5.27 -22.04
CA VAL A 35 -10.20 4.86 -23.30
C VAL A 35 -9.72 3.47 -23.63
N GLN A 36 -10.65 2.53 -23.82
CA GLN A 36 -10.31 1.21 -24.33
C GLN A 36 -9.88 1.33 -25.81
N ASP A 37 -8.58 1.37 -26.05
CA ASP A 37 -7.94 1.44 -27.37
C ASP A 37 -7.21 0.14 -27.74
N MET A 38 -7.51 -0.96 -27.01
CA MET A 38 -6.87 -2.28 -27.12
C MET A 38 -5.40 -2.29 -26.69
N THR A 39 -4.88 -1.17 -26.19
CA THR A 39 -3.60 -1.12 -25.48
C THR A 39 -3.83 -1.23 -23.98
N ARG A 40 -2.80 -1.64 -23.25
CA ARG A 40 -2.82 -1.67 -21.79
C ARG A 40 -2.15 -0.40 -21.27
N PRO A 41 -2.88 0.52 -20.61
CA PRO A 41 -2.28 1.70 -20.01
C PRO A 41 -1.18 1.34 -19.01
N TRP A 42 -0.19 2.21 -18.84
CA TRP A 42 0.90 2.01 -17.89
C TRP A 42 1.28 3.30 -17.15
N SER A 43 1.93 3.15 -16.01
CA SER A 43 2.51 4.26 -15.25
C SER A 43 3.76 3.80 -14.50
N TYR A 44 4.86 4.52 -14.66
CA TYR A 44 6.06 4.40 -13.83
C TYR A 44 6.01 5.48 -12.75
N VAL A 45 5.90 5.06 -11.49
CA VAL A 45 5.92 5.91 -10.30
C VAL A 45 7.11 5.47 -9.45
N LEU A 46 8.30 5.89 -9.90
CA LEU A 46 9.59 5.52 -9.32
C LEU A 46 10.11 6.67 -8.45
N SER A 47 10.87 6.35 -7.41
CA SER A 47 11.60 7.35 -6.60
C SER A 47 12.61 8.13 -7.43
N THR A 48 13.23 7.45 -8.41
CA THR A 48 14.08 8.07 -9.43
C THR A 48 13.43 7.90 -10.80
N PRO A 49 13.02 8.99 -11.46
CA PRO A 49 12.47 8.91 -12.82
C PRO A 49 13.44 8.22 -13.77
N ARG A 50 12.91 7.45 -14.72
CA ARG A 50 13.73 6.81 -15.75
C ARG A 50 14.47 7.88 -16.56
N SER A 51 15.74 7.63 -16.84
CA SER A 51 16.55 8.42 -17.76
C SER A 51 15.99 8.35 -19.19
N GLU A 52 16.30 9.34 -20.01
CA GLU A 52 15.90 9.34 -21.42
C GLU A 52 16.50 8.17 -22.20
N SER A 53 17.68 7.68 -21.82
CA SER A 53 18.26 6.45 -22.38
C SER A 53 17.46 5.20 -22.05
N GLU A 54 16.98 5.06 -20.81
CA GLU A 54 16.14 3.92 -20.40
C GLU A 54 14.80 3.94 -21.14
N LYS A 55 14.15 5.12 -21.23
CA LYS A 55 12.91 5.30 -22.01
C LYS A 55 13.11 4.99 -23.49
N ALA A 56 14.19 5.49 -24.08
CA ALA A 56 14.51 5.27 -25.49
C ALA A 56 14.84 3.80 -25.80
N ALA A 57 15.48 3.09 -24.87
CA ALA A 57 15.82 1.67 -25.00
C ALA A 57 14.60 0.76 -24.84
N HIS A 58 13.63 1.11 -24.00
CA HIS A 58 12.47 0.26 -23.73
C HIS A 58 11.60 0.04 -25.00
N PRO A 59 11.19 -1.20 -25.36
CA PRO A 59 10.54 -1.47 -26.65
C PRO A 59 9.18 -0.78 -26.85
N ILE A 60 8.37 -0.67 -25.78
CA ILE A 60 6.99 -0.15 -25.84
C ILE A 60 6.85 1.19 -25.07
N HIS A 61 7.18 1.21 -23.78
CA HIS A 61 7.07 2.34 -22.85
C HIS A 61 8.14 3.42 -23.03
N LYS A 62 8.06 4.18 -24.14
CA LYS A 62 8.93 5.32 -24.44
C LYS A 62 8.69 6.55 -23.54
N VAL A 63 7.65 6.51 -22.71
CA VAL A 63 7.28 7.54 -21.72
C VAL A 63 6.85 6.86 -20.43
N ASP A 64 6.91 7.59 -19.31
CA ASP A 64 6.57 7.04 -17.98
C ASP A 64 5.08 6.79 -17.79
N HIS A 65 4.21 7.49 -18.52
CA HIS A 65 2.78 7.28 -18.47
C HIS A 65 2.23 7.13 -19.88
N GLY A 66 1.46 6.06 -20.09
CA GLY A 66 0.84 5.79 -21.38
C GLY A 66 -0.56 5.22 -21.24
N GLY A 67 -1.25 5.17 -22.38
CA GLY A 67 -2.67 4.86 -22.48
C GLY A 67 -3.50 6.09 -22.78
N SER A 68 -4.55 5.90 -23.57
CA SER A 68 -5.46 6.97 -23.95
C SER A 68 -6.43 7.30 -22.80
N MET A 69 -6.68 8.60 -22.58
CA MET A 69 -7.62 9.08 -21.57
C MET A 69 -8.56 10.16 -22.12
N LYS A 70 -9.73 10.28 -21.51
CA LYS A 70 -10.66 11.40 -21.71
C LYS A 70 -11.09 11.98 -20.37
N THR A 71 -10.86 13.28 -20.22
CA THR A 71 -11.32 14.04 -19.07
C THR A 71 -12.78 14.45 -19.25
N VAL A 72 -13.61 14.18 -18.25
CA VAL A 72 -15.01 14.60 -18.19
C VAL A 72 -15.31 15.32 -16.89
N LYS A 73 -16.11 16.39 -16.99
CA LYS A 73 -16.69 17.05 -15.83
C LYS A 73 -17.77 16.14 -15.24
N THR A 74 -17.54 15.69 -14.02
CA THR A 74 -18.35 14.71 -13.31
C THR A 74 -18.92 15.35 -12.05
N ARG A 75 -20.21 15.12 -11.81
CA ARG A 75 -20.87 15.48 -10.56
C ARG A 75 -20.53 14.42 -9.50
N ILE A 76 -20.05 14.86 -8.35
CA ILE A 76 -19.77 14.01 -7.20
C ILE A 76 -20.80 14.33 -6.13
N HIS A 77 -21.64 13.38 -5.79
CA HIS A 77 -22.79 13.60 -4.93
C HIS A 77 -22.42 13.57 -3.45
N ASP A 78 -23.03 14.43 -2.65
CA ASP A 78 -22.95 14.31 -1.19
C ASP A 78 -23.72 13.05 -0.74
N ALA A 79 -22.98 12.03 -0.31
CA ALA A 79 -23.52 10.75 0.14
C ALA A 79 -24.41 10.89 1.39
N ARG A 80 -24.14 11.87 2.26
CA ARG A 80 -24.92 12.07 3.49
C ARG A 80 -26.37 12.43 3.19
N GLN A 81 -26.64 13.06 2.05
CA GLN A 81 -27.99 13.39 1.60
C GLN A 81 -28.54 12.42 0.57
N SER A 82 -27.73 12.09 -0.44
CA SER A 82 -28.20 11.36 -1.62
C SER A 82 -28.17 9.84 -1.46
N LEU A 83 -27.35 9.31 -0.55
CA LEU A 83 -27.23 7.88 -0.27
C LEU A 83 -26.93 7.62 1.23
N PRO A 84 -27.79 8.08 2.16
CA PRO A 84 -27.52 8.08 3.60
C PRO A 84 -27.38 6.67 4.21
N CYS A 85 -27.80 5.63 3.48
CA CYS A 85 -27.75 4.24 3.92
C CYS A 85 -26.93 3.36 2.96
N ALA A 86 -25.85 3.89 2.38
CA ALA A 86 -24.91 3.09 1.60
C ALA A 86 -24.42 1.87 2.39
N LYS A 87 -24.44 0.70 1.75
CA LYS A 87 -24.00 -0.58 2.33
C LYS A 87 -22.92 -1.21 1.48
N LEU A 88 -21.91 -1.74 2.16
CA LEU A 88 -20.72 -2.30 1.53
C LEU A 88 -21.06 -3.40 0.51
N ASP A 89 -21.98 -4.30 0.86
CA ASP A 89 -22.41 -5.40 -0.01
C ASP A 89 -23.36 -4.98 -1.15
N GLU A 90 -24.00 -3.80 -1.04
CA GLU A 90 -24.94 -3.31 -2.05
C GLU A 90 -24.25 -2.45 -3.10
N CYS A 91 -23.48 -1.43 -2.69
CA CYS A 91 -22.89 -0.44 -3.59
C CYS A 91 -21.36 -0.43 -3.61
N GLY A 92 -20.73 -1.32 -2.85
CA GLY A 92 -19.26 -1.46 -2.79
C GLY A 92 -18.59 -0.58 -1.74
N PHE A 93 -19.35 0.26 -1.00
CA PHE A 93 -18.81 1.11 0.07
C PHE A 93 -19.82 1.37 1.20
N GLU A 94 -19.33 1.75 2.39
CA GLU A 94 -20.13 2.11 3.56
C GLU A 94 -19.38 3.10 4.45
N LEU A 95 -20.07 4.12 4.95
CA LEU A 95 -19.56 4.96 6.03
C LEU A 95 -19.88 4.32 7.39
N SER A 96 -18.85 4.09 8.19
CA SER A 96 -18.98 3.60 9.57
C SER A 96 -18.53 4.70 10.54
N GLN A 97 -19.13 4.72 11.73
CA GLN A 97 -18.84 5.72 12.78
C GLN A 97 -18.54 5.04 14.11
N GLY A 98 -17.83 5.75 14.99
CA GLY A 98 -17.61 5.36 16.38
C GLY A 98 -16.36 4.53 16.63
N TRP A 99 -15.54 4.25 15.60
CA TRP A 99 -14.22 3.64 15.80
C TRP A 99 -13.14 4.72 15.88
N LYS A 100 -12.49 4.77 17.04
CA LYS A 100 -11.32 5.60 17.32
C LYS A 100 -10.19 4.69 17.81
N PRO A 101 -9.12 4.50 17.00
CA PRO A 101 -7.97 3.75 17.47
C PRO A 101 -7.22 4.53 18.56
N SER A 102 -6.39 3.82 19.30
CA SER A 102 -5.67 4.35 20.45
C SER A 102 -4.45 5.21 20.10
N LEU A 103 -4.16 5.38 18.81
CA LEU A 103 -3.06 6.21 18.32
C LEU A 103 -3.45 7.70 18.43
N THR A 104 -2.49 8.51 18.84
CA THR A 104 -2.56 9.97 18.75
C THR A 104 -2.32 10.45 17.32
N HIS A 105 -2.70 11.69 17.03
CA HIS A 105 -2.52 12.30 15.69
C HIS A 105 -1.07 12.22 15.17
N GLU A 106 -0.09 12.57 16.00
CA GLU A 106 1.33 12.53 15.59
C GLU A 106 1.91 11.11 15.49
N GLU A 107 1.32 10.12 16.16
CA GLU A 107 1.76 8.71 16.03
C GLU A 107 1.42 8.13 14.64
N TYR A 108 0.40 8.64 13.95
CA TYR A 108 0.12 8.24 12.57
C TYR A 108 1.29 8.56 11.62
N TYR A 109 1.97 9.68 11.84
CA TYR A 109 3.15 10.08 11.06
C TYR A 109 4.41 9.26 11.41
N LYS A 110 4.33 8.42 12.44
CA LYS A 110 5.41 7.54 12.91
C LYS A 110 5.14 6.07 12.65
N LEU A 111 4.21 5.74 11.74
CA LEU A 111 3.90 4.36 11.37
C LEU A 111 5.00 3.61 10.57
N HIS A 112 6.24 4.13 10.60
CA HIS A 112 7.43 3.32 10.34
C HIS A 112 7.87 2.53 11.59
N GLU A 113 7.46 2.97 12.79
CA GLU A 113 7.76 2.32 14.06
C GLU A 113 6.96 1.01 14.24
N PRO A 114 7.64 -0.14 14.47
CA PRO A 114 6.96 -1.43 14.51
C PRO A 114 5.89 -1.58 15.58
N LYS A 115 6.12 -0.98 16.75
CA LYS A 115 5.18 -1.05 17.88
C LYS A 115 3.86 -0.34 17.57
N LEU A 116 3.93 0.84 16.94
CA LEU A 116 2.74 1.61 16.57
C LEU A 116 1.93 0.91 15.48
N VAL A 117 2.61 0.37 14.46
CA VAL A 117 1.97 -0.40 13.39
C VAL A 117 1.30 -1.66 13.94
N GLY A 118 1.99 -2.44 14.77
CA GLY A 118 1.43 -3.66 15.35
C GLY A 118 0.18 -3.37 16.20
N LYS A 119 0.24 -2.31 17.01
CA LYS A 119 -0.90 -1.83 17.81
C LYS A 119 -2.09 -1.44 16.93
N LEU A 120 -1.86 -0.61 15.90
CA LEU A 120 -2.90 -0.19 14.97
C LEU A 120 -3.51 -1.38 14.21
N TYR A 121 -2.68 -2.30 13.72
CA TYR A 121 -3.14 -3.44 12.93
C TYR A 121 -4.00 -4.40 13.76
N GLU A 122 -3.65 -4.62 15.02
CA GLU A 122 -4.48 -5.43 15.93
C GLU A 122 -5.85 -4.77 16.19
N GLU A 123 -5.87 -3.46 16.45
CA GLU A 123 -7.14 -2.73 16.65
C GLU A 123 -8.03 -2.73 15.39
N VAL A 124 -7.42 -2.61 14.20
CA VAL A 124 -8.11 -2.71 12.91
C VAL A 124 -8.63 -4.11 12.69
N ARG A 125 -7.82 -5.14 12.95
CA ARG A 125 -8.19 -6.55 12.80
C ARG A 125 -9.45 -6.88 13.60
N GLU A 126 -9.46 -6.55 14.89
CA GLU A 126 -10.60 -6.84 15.77
C GLU A 126 -11.85 -6.06 15.39
N TYR A 127 -11.69 -4.78 15.01
CA TYR A 127 -12.81 -4.00 14.51
C TYR A 127 -13.40 -4.58 13.22
N MET A 128 -12.55 -4.88 12.24
CA MET A 128 -12.98 -5.37 10.92
C MET A 128 -13.59 -6.78 10.99
N LYS A 129 -13.08 -7.66 11.86
CA LYS A 129 -13.72 -8.96 12.14
C LYS A 129 -15.17 -8.78 12.59
N THR A 130 -15.38 -7.92 13.58
CA THR A 130 -16.72 -7.65 14.11
C THR A 130 -17.60 -6.96 13.08
N LYS A 131 -17.08 -5.94 12.39
CA LYS A 131 -17.84 -5.12 11.44
C LYS A 131 -18.29 -5.90 10.21
N LEU A 132 -17.46 -6.82 9.73
CA LEU A 132 -17.71 -7.59 8.50
C LEU A 132 -18.27 -8.98 8.78
N GLY A 133 -18.29 -9.43 10.04
CA GLY A 133 -18.60 -10.82 10.37
C GLY A 133 -17.56 -11.81 9.83
N ALA A 134 -16.31 -11.36 9.67
CA ALA A 134 -15.22 -12.19 9.18
C ALA A 134 -14.65 -13.05 10.33
N THR A 135 -14.26 -14.28 10.02
CA THR A 135 -13.58 -15.16 10.99
C THR A 135 -12.24 -14.57 11.38
N ASP A 136 -11.55 -13.95 10.42
CA ASP A 136 -10.25 -13.33 10.63
C ASP A 136 -9.99 -12.24 9.59
N VAL A 137 -9.03 -11.35 9.88
CA VAL A 137 -8.65 -10.25 8.99
C VAL A 137 -7.12 -10.15 8.96
N ILE A 138 -6.56 -10.12 7.76
CA ILE A 138 -5.15 -9.84 7.51
C ILE A 138 -5.01 -8.36 7.18
N VAL A 139 -4.38 -7.59 8.07
CA VAL A 139 -3.97 -6.20 7.76
C VAL A 139 -2.55 -6.25 7.22
N PHE A 140 -2.37 -5.89 5.95
CA PHE A 140 -1.08 -6.09 5.28
C PHE A 140 -0.41 -4.79 4.86
N ASN A 141 -1.15 -3.68 4.73
CA ASN A 141 -0.58 -2.40 4.36
C ASN A 141 -1.40 -1.21 4.88
N HIS A 142 -0.74 -0.07 5.04
CA HIS A 142 -1.37 1.23 5.22
C HIS A 142 -0.63 2.31 4.40
N GLN A 143 -1.31 3.43 4.14
CA GLN A 143 -0.73 4.62 3.55
C GLN A 143 -1.28 5.85 4.24
N VAL A 144 -0.40 6.66 4.84
CA VAL A 144 -0.75 8.00 5.32
C VAL A 144 -0.62 8.98 4.15
N ARG A 145 -1.59 9.89 4.01
CA ARG A 145 -1.58 10.95 3.00
C ARG A 145 -1.81 12.32 3.62
N ASN A 146 -0.90 13.24 3.28
CA ASN A 146 -0.96 14.66 3.60
C ASN A 146 -0.05 15.38 2.60
N GLU A 147 -0.63 16.22 1.74
CA GLU A 147 0.12 16.92 0.68
C GLU A 147 1.17 17.89 1.22
N ALA A 148 0.91 18.54 2.37
CA ALA A 148 1.86 19.47 2.98
C ALA A 148 3.02 18.77 3.71
N ARG A 149 2.89 17.47 4.00
CA ARG A 149 3.93 16.63 4.61
C ARG A 149 4.42 15.53 3.67
N ALA A 150 4.05 15.59 2.39
CA ALA A 150 4.37 14.55 1.43
C ALA A 150 5.86 14.57 1.11
N ASP A 151 6.50 13.40 1.17
CA ASP A 151 7.83 13.20 0.62
C ASP A 151 7.66 12.44 -0.69
N THR A 152 7.92 13.13 -1.80
CA THR A 152 7.51 12.71 -3.15
C THR A 152 8.28 11.50 -3.69
N ALA A 153 9.22 10.94 -2.94
CA ALA A 153 10.14 9.88 -3.41
C ALA A 153 10.34 8.73 -2.40
N GLY A 154 9.26 8.20 -1.81
CA GLY A 154 9.28 6.94 -1.03
C GLY A 154 8.83 7.05 0.44
N GLY A 155 8.21 8.18 0.83
CA GLY A 155 7.91 8.49 2.22
C GLY A 155 6.81 7.64 2.87
N ALA A 156 6.85 7.60 4.21
CA ALA A 156 5.73 7.15 5.04
C ALA A 156 4.43 7.97 4.80
N VAL A 157 4.56 9.17 4.20
CA VAL A 157 3.48 10.09 3.87
C VAL A 157 3.50 10.41 2.38
N ALA A 158 2.37 10.17 1.70
CA ALA A 158 2.22 10.41 0.27
C ALA A 158 1.30 11.62 -0.02
N GLY A 159 1.45 12.18 -1.23
CA GLY A 159 0.48 13.12 -1.79
C GLY A 159 -0.86 12.45 -2.13
N TYR A 160 -1.79 13.19 -2.73
CA TYR A 160 -3.11 12.64 -3.10
C TYR A 160 -3.10 12.06 -4.52
N ALA A 161 -3.82 10.95 -4.72
CA ALA A 161 -4.05 10.39 -6.05
C ALA A 161 -5.27 11.06 -6.70
N THR A 162 -5.04 12.16 -7.41
CA THR A 162 -6.09 12.97 -8.04
C THR A 162 -6.38 12.53 -9.47
N SER A 163 -7.52 12.99 -9.98
CA SER A 163 -7.90 12.99 -11.41
C SER A 163 -8.18 11.65 -12.07
N GLN A 164 -7.51 10.54 -11.74
CA GLN A 164 -7.71 9.24 -12.39
C GLN A 164 -8.45 8.25 -11.46
N PRO A 165 -9.73 7.95 -11.74
CA PRO A 165 -10.44 6.83 -11.11
C PRO A 165 -9.68 5.52 -11.25
N HIS A 166 -9.46 4.85 -10.13
CA HIS A 166 -8.79 3.55 -10.10
C HIS A 166 -9.32 2.64 -9.00
N THR A 167 -9.00 1.36 -9.14
CA THR A 167 -8.89 0.42 -8.02
C THR A 167 -7.41 0.26 -7.69
N ASP A 168 -7.10 -0.37 -6.57
CA ASP A 168 -5.72 -0.69 -6.18
C ASP A 168 -5.25 -2.05 -6.70
N SER A 169 -6.17 -2.84 -7.24
CA SER A 169 -5.87 -4.16 -7.73
C SER A 169 -6.94 -4.65 -8.70
N THR A 170 -6.55 -5.63 -9.51
CA THR A 170 -7.48 -6.45 -10.27
C THR A 170 -7.92 -7.68 -9.47
N THR A 171 -8.96 -8.39 -9.93
CA THR A 171 -9.37 -9.68 -9.34
C THR A 171 -8.18 -10.63 -9.26
N LEU A 172 -7.47 -10.79 -10.37
CA LEU A 172 -6.35 -11.71 -10.45
C LEU A 172 -5.14 -11.26 -9.62
N SER A 173 -4.78 -9.98 -9.64
CA SER A 173 -3.68 -9.47 -8.82
C SER A 173 -3.99 -9.64 -7.32
N THR A 174 -5.26 -9.53 -6.95
CA THR A 174 -5.70 -9.80 -5.58
C THR A 174 -5.64 -11.30 -5.27
N ASP A 175 -6.02 -12.18 -6.20
CA ASP A 175 -5.90 -13.63 -6.01
C ASP A 175 -4.44 -14.07 -5.76
N GLN A 176 -3.51 -13.50 -6.52
CA GLN A 176 -2.08 -13.75 -6.33
C GLN A 176 -1.59 -13.20 -4.99
N MET A 177 -2.00 -11.98 -4.62
CA MET A 177 -1.72 -11.40 -3.31
C MET A 177 -2.25 -12.28 -2.18
N TYR A 178 -3.50 -12.75 -2.29
CA TYR A 178 -4.15 -13.61 -1.32
C TYR A 178 -3.35 -14.90 -1.10
N LEU A 179 -3.05 -15.64 -2.17
CA LEU A 179 -2.26 -16.86 -2.09
C LEU A 179 -0.89 -16.62 -1.45
N SER A 180 -0.26 -15.51 -1.84
CA SER A 180 1.06 -15.12 -1.33
C SER A 180 1.02 -14.81 0.18
N LEU A 181 0.03 -14.04 0.64
CA LEU A 181 -0.16 -13.72 2.06
C LEU A 181 -0.39 -14.98 2.91
N LEU A 182 -1.10 -15.99 2.39
CA LEU A 182 -1.31 -17.25 3.10
C LEU A 182 -0.06 -18.14 3.13
N GLU A 183 0.74 -18.15 2.07
CA GLU A 183 1.97 -18.95 1.99
C GLU A 183 3.09 -18.37 2.86
N GLY A 184 3.18 -17.04 2.94
CA GLY A 184 4.17 -16.35 3.75
C GLY A 184 3.86 -16.30 5.25
N ASN A 185 2.70 -16.81 5.69
CA ASN A 185 2.28 -16.71 7.09
C ASN A 185 1.59 -18.00 7.59
N SER A 186 2.31 -18.74 8.44
CA SER A 186 1.84 -19.99 9.04
C SER A 186 0.58 -19.85 9.89
N GLU A 187 0.30 -18.65 10.43
CA GLU A 187 -0.94 -18.35 11.16
C GLU A 187 -2.17 -18.48 10.24
N TYR A 188 -2.04 -18.00 9.00
CA TYR A 188 -3.12 -17.92 8.03
C TYR A 188 -3.18 -19.11 7.07
N ALA A 189 -2.15 -19.95 7.02
CA ALA A 189 -2.09 -21.13 6.16
C ALA A 189 -3.33 -22.04 6.29
N ARG A 190 -3.98 -22.07 7.46
CA ARG A 190 -5.22 -22.83 7.73
C ARG A 190 -6.43 -22.40 6.90
N TYR A 191 -6.42 -21.18 6.35
CA TYR A 191 -7.50 -20.63 5.51
C TYR A 191 -7.28 -20.90 4.01
N LYS A 192 -6.19 -21.59 3.65
CA LYS A 192 -5.88 -21.89 2.24
C LYS A 192 -6.90 -22.85 1.64
N GLY A 193 -7.41 -22.49 0.46
CA GLY A 193 -8.26 -23.35 -0.36
C GLY A 193 -9.66 -23.61 0.20
N LYS A 194 -10.21 -22.70 1.02
CA LYS A 194 -11.59 -22.76 1.50
C LYS A 194 -12.23 -21.37 1.61
N GLY A 195 -13.50 -21.28 1.20
CA GLY A 195 -14.44 -20.23 1.57
C GLY A 195 -14.39 -19.00 0.67
N ARG A 196 -14.46 -17.81 1.25
CA ARG A 196 -14.45 -16.52 0.53
C ARG A 196 -13.44 -15.58 1.17
N TYR A 197 -12.80 -14.73 0.38
CA TYR A 197 -12.04 -13.60 0.88
C TYR A 197 -12.60 -12.28 0.32
N MET A 198 -12.36 -11.19 1.04
CA MET A 198 -12.68 -9.85 0.57
C MET A 198 -11.51 -8.91 0.83
N TYR A 199 -10.96 -8.34 -0.24
CA TYR A 199 -10.01 -7.23 -0.16
C TYR A 199 -10.78 -5.93 0.00
N VAL A 200 -10.63 -5.30 1.17
CA VAL A 200 -11.35 -4.10 1.58
C VAL A 200 -10.38 -3.06 2.12
N HIS A 201 -10.66 -1.81 1.83
CA HIS A 201 -9.96 -0.68 2.39
C HIS A 201 -10.76 -0.06 3.52
N MET A 202 -10.03 0.41 4.52
CA MET A 202 -10.53 1.37 5.50
C MET A 202 -9.82 2.70 5.25
N TRP A 203 -10.59 3.73 4.94
CA TRP A 203 -10.07 5.09 4.78
C TRP A 203 -10.64 6.03 5.82
N LYS A 204 -9.79 6.86 6.44
CA LYS A 204 -10.15 7.63 7.63
C LYS A 204 -9.41 8.97 7.70
N ASN A 205 -10.07 9.98 8.25
CA ASN A 205 -9.45 11.22 8.70
C ASN A 205 -8.65 10.98 10.00
N ILE A 206 -7.39 11.43 10.03
CA ILE A 206 -6.52 11.30 11.22
C ILE A 206 -6.36 12.61 12.01
N SER A 207 -6.90 13.72 11.49
CA SER A 207 -6.86 15.05 12.11
C SER A 207 -8.12 15.34 12.92
N ASP A 208 -8.01 16.17 13.96
CA ASP A 208 -9.19 16.71 14.67
C ASP A 208 -9.99 17.70 13.80
N ILE A 209 -9.38 18.22 12.74
CA ILE A 209 -10.05 19.09 11.77
C ILE A 209 -10.81 18.21 10.77
N PRO A 210 -12.13 18.41 10.58
CA PRO A 210 -12.89 17.69 9.56
C PRO A 210 -12.35 17.94 8.15
N ILE A 211 -12.45 16.95 7.27
CA ILE A 211 -11.98 17.07 5.88
C ILE A 211 -12.81 18.11 5.12
N GLN A 212 -12.12 19.11 4.55
CA GLN A 212 -12.74 20.24 3.81
C GLN A 212 -12.32 20.33 2.34
N ASN A 213 -11.28 19.61 1.93
CA ASN A 213 -10.78 19.60 0.56
C ASN A 213 -10.17 18.22 0.24
N ASN A 214 -9.95 17.95 -1.05
CA ASN A 214 -9.37 16.71 -1.54
C ASN A 214 -10.13 15.50 -1.00
N HIS A 215 -11.45 15.50 -1.10
CA HIS A 215 -12.29 14.42 -0.59
C HIS A 215 -11.98 13.10 -1.31
N LEU A 216 -12.16 11.97 -0.61
CA LEU A 216 -12.17 10.67 -1.29
C LEU A 216 -13.56 10.46 -1.91
N ALA A 217 -13.62 10.46 -3.24
CA ALA A 217 -14.81 10.09 -3.98
C ALA A 217 -14.78 8.59 -4.30
N VAL A 218 -15.92 7.93 -4.13
CA VAL A 218 -16.13 6.50 -4.38
C VAL A 218 -17.27 6.29 -5.37
N LEU A 219 -17.12 5.33 -6.26
CA LEU A 219 -18.11 4.97 -7.27
C LEU A 219 -19.09 3.92 -6.72
N ASP A 220 -20.39 4.15 -6.92
CA ASP A 220 -21.42 3.13 -6.68
C ASP A 220 -21.31 2.04 -7.74
N ASP A 221 -20.84 0.87 -7.31
CA ASP A 221 -20.52 -0.23 -8.21
C ASP A 221 -21.77 -0.74 -8.96
N ARG A 222 -22.99 -0.53 -8.45
CA ARG A 222 -24.22 -0.89 -9.17
C ARG A 222 -24.40 -0.11 -10.47
N THR A 223 -23.66 0.99 -10.63
CA THR A 223 -23.71 1.86 -11.81
C THR A 223 -22.63 1.58 -12.85
N THR A 224 -21.77 0.58 -12.60
CA THR A 224 -20.76 0.11 -13.57
C THR A 224 -21.33 -0.98 -14.47
N VAL A 225 -20.94 -0.96 -15.74
CA VAL A 225 -21.19 -2.00 -16.74
C VAL A 225 -20.01 -2.98 -16.71
N LYS A 226 -20.15 -4.06 -15.95
CA LYS A 226 -19.09 -5.06 -15.73
C LYS A 226 -19.10 -6.14 -16.83
N PRO A 227 -17.93 -6.63 -17.29
CA PRO A 227 -16.58 -6.15 -17.00
C PRO A 227 -16.13 -5.01 -17.94
N ASP A 228 -16.99 -4.54 -18.84
CA ASP A 228 -16.66 -3.58 -19.91
C ASP A 228 -16.09 -2.23 -19.42
N ASP A 229 -16.39 -1.84 -18.18
CA ASP A 229 -15.86 -0.63 -17.56
C ASP A 229 -14.47 -0.80 -16.96
N TYR A 230 -13.95 -2.03 -16.87
CA TYR A 230 -12.69 -2.32 -16.20
C TYR A 230 -11.56 -2.39 -17.24
N ILE A 231 -10.63 -1.44 -17.16
CA ILE A 231 -9.44 -1.42 -18.01
C ILE A 231 -8.24 -1.75 -17.14
N GLU A 232 -7.59 -2.89 -17.40
CA GLU A 232 -6.35 -3.23 -16.71
C GLU A 232 -5.27 -2.20 -17.04
N LYS A 233 -4.56 -1.72 -16.00
CA LYS A 233 -3.47 -0.75 -16.09
C LYS A 233 -2.28 -1.27 -15.31
N ASP A 234 -1.10 -1.13 -15.89
CA ASP A 234 0.17 -1.45 -15.25
C ASP A 234 0.68 -0.28 -14.42
N LEU A 235 1.07 -0.57 -13.19
CA LEU A 235 1.74 0.36 -12.30
C LEU A 235 3.10 -0.21 -11.92
N PHE A 236 4.14 0.41 -12.43
CA PHE A 236 5.52 0.13 -12.12
C PHE A 236 5.98 1.09 -11.03
N MET A 237 6.48 0.55 -9.94
CA MET A 237 7.06 1.29 -8.82
C MET A 237 8.42 0.66 -8.51
N ASP A 238 9.19 1.25 -7.59
CA ASP A 238 10.58 0.84 -7.39
C ASP A 238 10.73 -0.66 -7.09
N GLY A 239 11.20 -1.38 -8.12
CA GLY A 239 11.39 -2.81 -8.15
C GLY A 239 10.11 -3.65 -8.08
N TYR A 240 8.92 -3.07 -8.23
CA TYR A 240 7.69 -3.85 -8.28
C TYR A 240 6.65 -3.40 -9.30
N HIS A 241 5.76 -4.33 -9.62
CA HIS A 241 4.72 -4.18 -10.62
C HIS A 241 3.37 -4.61 -10.04
N LEU A 242 2.37 -3.75 -10.22
CA LEU A 242 0.98 -4.03 -9.89
C LEU A 242 0.12 -3.89 -11.12
N VAL A 243 -0.94 -4.70 -11.18
CA VAL A 243 -2.03 -4.51 -12.14
C VAL A 243 -3.24 -4.05 -11.36
N LEU A 244 -3.79 -2.93 -11.79
CA LEU A 244 -4.98 -2.33 -11.22
C LEU A 244 -6.02 -2.06 -12.30
N TYR A 245 -7.25 -1.72 -11.93
CA TYR A 245 -8.24 -1.26 -12.91
C TYR A 245 -8.28 0.26 -12.97
N GLY A 246 -8.15 0.80 -14.17
CA GLY A 246 -8.66 2.11 -14.55
C GLY A 246 -10.11 2.00 -15.04
N LEU A 247 -10.82 3.12 -15.04
CA LEU A 247 -12.25 3.16 -15.38
C LEU A 247 -12.49 3.61 -16.82
N ASN A 248 -13.28 2.85 -17.57
CA ASN A 248 -13.55 3.11 -18.98
C ASN A 248 -14.44 4.34 -19.20
N TYR A 249 -14.08 5.18 -20.17
CA TYR A 249 -14.86 6.33 -20.61
C TYR A 249 -16.22 5.93 -21.22
N ARG A 250 -16.34 4.72 -21.79
CA ARG A 250 -17.50 4.30 -22.59
C ARG A 250 -18.84 4.55 -21.89
N HIS A 251 -18.95 4.25 -20.60
CA HIS A 251 -20.20 4.37 -19.84
C HIS A 251 -20.17 5.49 -18.78
N HIS A 252 -19.28 6.48 -18.90
CA HIS A 252 -19.10 7.55 -17.89
C HIS A 252 -20.38 8.29 -17.46
N LYS A 253 -21.41 8.33 -18.32
CA LYS A 253 -22.71 8.97 -18.02
C LYS A 253 -23.59 8.17 -17.05
N LEU A 254 -23.32 6.88 -16.86
CA LEU A 254 -24.04 6.01 -15.92
C LEU A 254 -23.45 6.09 -14.51
N HIS A 255 -22.15 6.33 -14.41
CA HIS A 255 -21.38 6.30 -13.18
C HIS A 255 -21.87 7.34 -12.16
N LYS A 256 -22.24 6.87 -10.96
CA LYS A 256 -22.62 7.74 -9.84
C LYS A 256 -21.54 7.76 -8.78
N TRP A 257 -20.91 8.92 -8.64
CA TRP A 257 -19.84 9.16 -7.68
C TRP A 257 -20.37 9.82 -6.43
N TYR A 258 -19.80 9.44 -5.29
CA TYR A 258 -20.21 9.91 -3.98
C TYR A 258 -19.01 10.29 -3.12
N TYR A 259 -19.18 11.27 -2.25
CA TYR A 259 -18.21 11.63 -1.21
C TYR A 259 -18.92 11.99 0.09
N TYR A 260 -18.17 12.03 1.20
CA TYR A 260 -18.70 12.42 2.50
C TYR A 260 -18.05 13.73 2.96
N PRO A 261 -18.77 14.88 2.92
CA PRO A 261 -18.22 16.15 3.37
C PRO A 261 -18.01 16.16 4.89
N ALA A 262 -17.08 17.02 5.32
CA ALA A 262 -16.74 17.25 6.73
C ALA A 262 -16.49 15.94 7.51
N MET A 263 -15.82 14.97 6.88
CA MET A 263 -15.57 13.68 7.50
C MET A 263 -14.64 13.84 8.71
N LYS A 264 -15.10 13.37 9.87
CA LYS A 264 -14.43 13.50 11.17
C LYS A 264 -13.52 12.30 11.45
N ASN A 265 -12.63 12.45 12.44
CA ASN A 265 -11.71 11.39 12.86
C ASN A 265 -12.36 10.26 13.69
N ASP A 266 -13.68 10.22 13.83
CA ASP A 266 -14.44 9.07 14.36
C ASP A 266 -15.22 8.32 13.27
N GLU A 267 -15.15 8.80 12.04
CA GLU A 267 -15.74 8.18 10.87
C GLU A 267 -14.67 7.37 10.11
N MET A 268 -15.09 6.34 9.39
CA MET A 268 -14.28 5.64 8.40
C MET A 268 -15.15 5.30 7.19
N LEU A 269 -14.56 5.38 6.01
CA LEU A 269 -15.15 4.89 4.77
C LEU A 269 -14.56 3.50 4.47
N LEU A 270 -15.41 2.49 4.43
CA LEU A 270 -15.06 1.15 3.97
C LEU A 270 -15.42 1.03 2.50
N PHE A 271 -14.54 0.47 1.67
CA PHE A 271 -14.83 0.20 0.27
C PHE A 271 -14.06 -1.01 -0.26
N LYS A 272 -14.71 -1.79 -1.13
CA LYS A 272 -14.15 -3.03 -1.66
C LYS A 272 -13.14 -2.75 -2.77
N GLN A 273 -12.06 -3.50 -2.80
CA GLN A 273 -11.20 -3.62 -3.97
C GLN A 273 -11.59 -4.84 -4.79
N VAL A 274 -11.70 -6.00 -4.12
CA VAL A 274 -12.12 -7.27 -4.72
C VAL A 274 -12.88 -8.08 -3.68
N ASP A 275 -13.89 -8.79 -4.15
CA ASP A 275 -14.62 -9.81 -3.41
C ASP A 275 -14.50 -11.11 -4.20
N SER A 276 -13.98 -12.19 -3.60
CA SER A 276 -13.76 -13.43 -4.34
C SER A 276 -15.07 -14.07 -4.78
N ASP A 277 -16.20 -13.74 -4.13
CA ASP A 277 -17.51 -14.26 -4.49
C ASP A 277 -18.11 -13.54 -5.71
N HIS A 278 -17.98 -14.18 -6.88
CA HIS A 278 -18.52 -13.70 -8.15
C HIS A 278 -20.06 -13.65 -8.21
N THR A 279 -20.78 -14.23 -7.23
CA THR A 279 -22.24 -14.13 -7.15
C THR A 279 -22.71 -12.81 -6.54
N LYS A 280 -21.81 -12.04 -5.92
CA LYS A 280 -22.12 -10.71 -5.35
C LYS A 280 -22.20 -9.65 -6.44
N GLU A 281 -23.17 -8.74 -6.31
CA GLU A 281 -23.40 -7.66 -7.27
C GLU A 281 -22.29 -6.59 -7.24
N SER A 282 -21.89 -6.19 -6.02
CA SER A 282 -20.88 -5.15 -5.80
C SER A 282 -19.61 -5.74 -5.19
N ARG A 283 -18.55 -5.78 -5.99
CA ARG A 283 -17.30 -6.48 -5.67
C ARG A 283 -16.07 -5.58 -5.71
N THR A 284 -16.19 -4.41 -6.33
CA THR A 284 -15.08 -3.49 -6.58
C THR A 284 -15.60 -2.07 -6.46
N CYS A 285 -14.79 -1.15 -5.93
CA CYS A 285 -15.14 0.25 -5.79
C CYS A 285 -14.01 1.13 -6.32
N PHE A 286 -14.26 1.75 -7.48
CA PHE A 286 -13.35 2.76 -8.01
C PHE A 286 -13.36 3.98 -7.10
N HIS A 287 -12.20 4.57 -6.91
CA HIS A 287 -12.03 5.72 -6.04
C HIS A 287 -11.04 6.72 -6.64
N VAL A 288 -11.14 7.97 -6.20
CA VAL A 288 -10.29 9.08 -6.65
C VAL A 288 -10.33 10.22 -5.65
N SER A 289 -9.21 10.92 -5.47
CA SER A 289 -9.17 12.16 -4.70
C SER A 289 -9.73 13.31 -5.54
N VAL A 290 -10.75 14.00 -5.01
CA VAL A 290 -11.44 15.11 -5.67
C VAL A 290 -11.23 16.41 -4.91
N PRO A 291 -10.62 17.44 -5.51
CA PRO A 291 -10.53 18.75 -4.88
C PRO A 291 -11.92 19.37 -4.75
N ASP A 292 -12.11 20.15 -3.68
CA ASP A 292 -13.30 20.97 -3.52
C ASP A 292 -13.10 22.30 -4.28
N ASN A 293 -14.06 22.64 -5.14
CA ASN A 293 -14.02 23.87 -5.96
C ASN A 293 -14.11 25.17 -5.14
N GLU A 294 -14.52 25.11 -3.87
CA GLU A 294 -14.55 26.28 -2.97
C GLU A 294 -13.38 26.29 -1.98
N ALA A 295 -12.46 25.33 -2.08
CA ALA A 295 -11.26 25.34 -1.27
C ALA A 295 -10.41 26.58 -1.59
N THR A 296 -9.93 27.23 -0.53
CA THR A 296 -9.02 28.39 -0.59
C THR A 296 -7.63 27.99 -0.11
N ASP A 297 -6.65 28.89 -0.26
CA ASP A 297 -5.29 28.70 0.28
C ASP A 297 -5.27 28.52 1.81
N ASP A 298 -6.29 29.03 2.51
CA ASP A 298 -6.47 28.88 3.96
C ASP A 298 -7.12 27.53 4.33
N THR A 299 -7.61 26.76 3.36
CA THR A 299 -8.24 25.47 3.62
C THR A 299 -7.18 24.44 4.00
N PRO A 300 -7.28 23.83 5.19
CA PRO A 300 -6.23 22.94 5.67
C PRO A 300 -6.09 21.70 4.76
N PRO A 301 -4.86 21.21 4.56
CA PRO A 301 -4.64 19.99 3.80
C PRO A 301 -5.31 18.82 4.53
N ARG A 302 -5.93 17.92 3.76
CA ARG A 302 -6.49 16.68 4.27
C ARG A 302 -5.40 15.79 4.87
N GLU A 303 -5.61 15.35 6.11
CA GLU A 303 -4.79 14.33 6.74
C GLU A 303 -5.57 13.03 6.80
N SER A 304 -5.11 11.99 6.11
CA SER A 304 -5.84 10.73 6.04
C SER A 304 -4.94 9.51 6.11
N ILE A 305 -5.51 8.40 6.51
CA ILE A 305 -4.90 7.07 6.41
C ILE A 305 -5.82 6.13 5.65
N GLU A 306 -5.22 5.33 4.79
CA GLU A 306 -5.83 4.17 4.16
C GLU A 306 -5.20 2.90 4.72
N ILE A 307 -5.99 1.91 5.10
CA ILE A 307 -5.54 0.64 5.64
C ILE A 307 -6.15 -0.49 4.81
N ARG A 308 -5.27 -1.36 4.30
CA ARG A 308 -5.59 -2.42 3.35
C ARG A 308 -5.72 -3.75 4.09
N CYS A 309 -6.87 -4.39 3.94
CA CYS A 309 -7.25 -5.58 4.70
C CYS A 309 -7.76 -6.70 3.77
N ILE A 310 -7.40 -7.94 4.06
CA ILE A 310 -8.09 -9.13 3.54
C ILE A 310 -8.95 -9.69 4.66
N ALA A 311 -10.27 -9.65 4.49
CA ALA A 311 -11.22 -10.34 5.36
C ALA A 311 -11.41 -11.80 4.91
N LEU A 312 -11.41 -12.73 5.85
CA LEU A 312 -11.45 -14.18 5.60
C LEU A 312 -12.76 -14.79 6.11
N PHE A 313 -13.43 -15.55 5.25
CA PHE A 313 -14.70 -16.22 5.51
C PHE A 313 -14.59 -17.72 5.14
N PRO A 314 -13.85 -18.53 5.92
CA PRO A 314 -13.63 -19.95 5.63
C PRO A 314 -14.91 -20.80 5.65
N ASP A 315 -15.94 -20.35 6.38
CA ASP A 315 -17.23 -21.03 6.52
C ASP A 315 -18.27 -20.55 5.48
N ALA A 316 -17.85 -19.75 4.48
CA ALA A 316 -18.73 -19.34 3.40
C ALA A 316 -19.22 -20.56 2.61
N GLU A 317 -20.51 -20.59 2.27
CA GLU A 317 -21.14 -21.74 1.58
C GLU A 317 -20.52 -22.03 0.21
N LEU A 318 -20.14 -20.98 -0.52
CA LEU A 318 -19.50 -21.09 -1.82
C LEU A 318 -17.99 -20.91 -1.66
N ASP A 319 -17.24 -21.91 -2.10
CA ASP A 319 -15.79 -21.84 -2.17
C ASP A 319 -15.36 -21.04 -3.41
N THR A 320 -14.81 -19.86 -3.16
CA THR A 320 -14.43 -18.88 -4.18
C THR A 320 -13.00 -18.39 -4.04
N VAL A 321 -12.22 -18.95 -3.10
CA VAL A 321 -10.80 -18.60 -3.01
C VAL A 321 -10.03 -19.19 -4.20
N PRO A 322 -8.99 -18.49 -4.70
CA PRO A 322 -8.20 -18.95 -5.83
C PRO A 322 -7.34 -20.17 -5.46
N THR A 323 -6.98 -20.94 -6.48
CA THR A 323 -5.92 -21.95 -6.41
C THR A 323 -4.72 -21.53 -7.25
N LYS A 324 -3.58 -22.21 -7.09
CA LYS A 324 -2.38 -21.93 -7.90
C LYS A 324 -2.62 -22.16 -9.38
N GLU A 325 -3.49 -23.10 -9.73
CA GLU A 325 -3.84 -23.46 -11.10
C GLU A 325 -4.66 -22.35 -11.77
N ILE A 326 -5.59 -21.72 -11.04
CA ILE A 326 -6.49 -20.69 -11.55
C ILE A 326 -5.81 -19.30 -11.56
N ALA A 327 -4.96 -19.02 -10.56
CA ALA A 327 -4.24 -17.75 -10.42
C ALA A 327 -2.77 -17.81 -10.89
N CYS A 328 -2.43 -18.77 -11.76
CA CYS A 328 -1.05 -19.06 -12.17
C CYS A 328 -0.37 -17.85 -12.85
N GLY A 329 0.50 -17.16 -12.10
CA GLY A 329 1.24 -16.00 -12.60
C GLY A 329 2.16 -16.28 -13.79
N GLU A 330 2.66 -17.51 -13.92
CA GLU A 330 3.57 -17.91 -15.01
C GLU A 330 2.86 -18.01 -16.37
N LEU A 331 1.62 -18.53 -16.42
CA LEU A 331 0.83 -18.60 -17.66
C LEU A 331 0.36 -17.22 -18.12
N MET A 332 0.16 -16.32 -17.17
CA MET A 332 -0.31 -14.96 -17.39
C MET A 332 0.75 -14.05 -18.01
N ASN A 333 2.00 -14.15 -17.53
CA ASN A 333 3.15 -13.43 -18.09
C ASN A 333 3.45 -13.88 -19.53
N LYS A 334 3.16 -15.15 -19.88
CA LYS A 334 3.30 -15.66 -21.26
C LYS A 334 2.21 -15.17 -22.23
N ASN A 335 0.96 -15.00 -21.78
CA ASN A 335 -0.19 -14.77 -22.66
C ASN A 335 -0.65 -13.31 -22.80
N ARG A 336 -0.18 -12.37 -21.95
CA ARG A 336 -0.63 -10.96 -21.96
C ARG A 336 0.27 -9.97 -22.72
N GLY A 337 1.24 -10.44 -23.50
CA GLY A 337 1.88 -9.63 -24.54
C GLY A 337 2.75 -8.46 -24.06
N MET A 338 3.24 -8.48 -22.82
CA MET A 338 4.28 -7.57 -22.35
C MET A 338 5.50 -8.37 -21.89
N PRO A 339 6.70 -8.16 -22.48
CA PRO A 339 7.89 -8.98 -22.25
C PRO A 339 8.66 -8.62 -20.97
N GLU A 340 8.15 -7.74 -20.10
CA GLU A 340 8.78 -7.50 -18.81
C GLU A 340 8.33 -8.57 -17.82
N SER A 341 8.96 -9.75 -17.89
CA SER A 341 9.27 -10.44 -16.65
C SER A 341 10.22 -9.53 -15.90
N ILE A 342 9.75 -8.87 -14.84
CA ILE A 342 10.65 -8.62 -13.74
C ILE A 342 10.98 -10.02 -13.24
N ASP A 343 12.12 -10.56 -13.70
CA ASP A 343 12.54 -11.92 -13.40
C ASP A 343 12.35 -12.21 -11.91
N GLY A 344 11.42 -13.12 -11.61
CA GLY A 344 11.27 -13.73 -10.29
C GLY A 344 10.64 -12.90 -9.16
N VAL A 345 10.09 -11.72 -9.40
CA VAL A 345 9.55 -10.85 -8.32
C VAL A 345 8.07 -11.17 -8.07
N SER A 346 7.80 -12.10 -7.15
CA SER A 346 6.45 -12.44 -6.64
C SER A 346 5.69 -11.19 -6.16
N VAL A 347 4.36 -11.17 -6.28
CA VAL A 347 3.46 -10.12 -5.74
C VAL A 347 3.74 -9.79 -4.26
N LEU A 348 4.32 -10.74 -3.50
CA LEU A 348 4.81 -10.53 -2.13
C LEU A 348 6.01 -9.57 -2.04
N SER A 349 6.91 -9.57 -3.00
CA SER A 349 8.01 -8.60 -3.09
C SER A 349 7.54 -7.23 -3.63
N ALA A 350 6.32 -7.17 -4.18
CA ALA A 350 5.67 -5.95 -4.64
C ALA A 350 4.89 -5.22 -3.53
N LEU A 351 4.03 -5.94 -2.83
CA LEU A 351 3.35 -5.44 -1.63
C LEU A 351 4.30 -5.40 -0.43
N GLY A 352 5.43 -6.10 -0.54
CA GLY A 352 6.64 -6.03 0.27
C GLY A 352 7.31 -4.65 0.33
N ARG A 353 7.01 -3.75 -0.62
CA ARG A 353 7.70 -2.45 -0.74
C ARG A 353 6.88 -1.21 -0.39
N THR A 354 5.57 -1.35 -0.18
CA THR A 354 4.82 -0.42 0.70
C THR A 354 5.14 -0.67 2.18
N ILE A 355 6.05 -1.60 2.39
CA ILE A 355 6.78 -1.82 3.60
C ILE A 355 8.16 -1.20 3.39
N SER A 356 8.19 0.12 3.19
CA SER A 356 9.34 0.92 3.59
C SER A 356 9.76 0.51 5.02
N SER A 357 8.80 0.16 5.89
CA SER A 357 9.07 -0.45 7.19
C SER A 357 9.42 -1.95 7.19
N LEU A 358 9.37 -2.79 6.14
CA LEU A 358 9.89 -4.19 6.16
C LEU A 358 11.19 -4.28 5.38
N PHE A 359 11.39 -3.44 4.36
CA PHE A 359 12.72 -3.15 3.84
C PHE A 359 13.59 -2.53 4.94
N GLU A 360 13.14 -1.48 5.63
CA GLU A 360 13.85 -0.94 6.80
C GLU A 360 13.76 -1.87 8.02
N ARG A 361 12.68 -2.62 8.32
CA ARG A 361 12.72 -3.60 9.45
C ARG A 361 13.64 -4.78 9.17
N ALA A 362 13.62 -5.39 7.98
CA ALA A 362 14.50 -6.51 7.66
C ALA A 362 15.96 -6.05 7.56
N ARG A 363 16.21 -4.85 7.00
CA ARG A 363 17.53 -4.21 7.01
C ARG A 363 17.97 -3.82 8.44
N TYR A 364 17.08 -3.26 9.26
CA TYR A 364 17.30 -2.97 10.69
C TYR A 364 17.63 -4.24 11.51
N PHE A 365 16.99 -5.38 11.24
CA PHE A 365 17.34 -6.64 11.93
C PHE A 365 18.65 -7.27 11.41
N LEU A 366 19.06 -6.96 10.18
CA LEU A 366 20.36 -7.31 9.61
C LEU A 366 21.49 -6.42 10.16
N THR A 367 21.20 -5.16 10.52
CA THR A 367 22.18 -4.13 10.87
C THR A 367 22.07 -3.57 12.29
N ASP A 368 21.19 -4.10 13.15
CA ASP A 368 21.13 -3.80 14.59
C ASP A 368 21.06 -5.13 15.38
N PRO A 369 22.19 -5.61 15.94
CA PRO A 369 22.30 -6.87 16.67
C PRO A 369 21.94 -6.74 18.15
N SER A 370 21.31 -5.64 18.59
CA SER A 370 20.94 -5.41 19.99
C SER A 370 20.01 -6.49 20.59
N TRP A 371 19.40 -7.32 19.74
CA TRP A 371 18.54 -8.44 20.10
C TRP A 371 19.29 -9.78 20.26
N LEU A 372 20.56 -9.89 19.87
CA LEU A 372 21.40 -11.09 20.07
C LEU A 372 22.04 -11.07 21.48
N PRO A 373 21.90 -12.13 22.30
CA PRO A 373 22.62 -12.22 23.56
C PRO A 373 24.13 -12.32 23.28
N GLY A 374 24.89 -11.28 23.63
CA GLY A 374 26.37 -11.30 23.58
C GLY A 374 27.08 -10.28 22.69
N GLY A 375 26.38 -9.34 22.02
CA GLY A 375 27.02 -8.16 21.40
C GLY A 375 28.02 -8.46 20.27
N LEU A 376 27.80 -9.52 19.49
CA LEU A 376 28.80 -10.05 18.54
C LEU A 376 29.03 -9.18 17.28
N LEU A 377 28.23 -8.14 17.05
CA LEU A 377 28.28 -7.29 15.84
C LEU A 377 28.21 -5.77 16.17
N LEU A 378 28.77 -5.35 17.30
CA LEU A 378 28.82 -3.94 17.68
C LEU A 378 29.74 -3.12 16.76
N PHE A 379 29.22 -2.08 16.10
CA PHE A 379 29.92 -0.97 15.40
C PHE A 379 31.39 -1.25 15.04
N LYS A 380 31.65 -2.08 14.03
CA LYS A 380 33.01 -2.34 13.55
C LYS A 380 33.23 -1.67 12.20
N ASP A 381 34.07 -0.65 12.18
CA ASP A 381 34.64 -0.10 10.94
C ASP A 381 36.05 -0.68 10.75
N TYR A 382 36.24 -1.49 9.71
CA TYR A 382 37.54 -2.06 9.37
C TYR A 382 38.36 -1.17 8.42
N GLY A 383 37.83 -0.01 8.03
CA GLY A 383 38.44 0.90 7.06
C GLY A 383 38.15 0.53 5.60
N GLU A 384 38.80 1.22 4.67
CA GLU A 384 38.65 1.05 3.22
C GLU A 384 39.99 0.66 2.57
N ASN A 385 40.42 -0.58 2.78
CA ASN A 385 41.66 -1.15 2.20
C ASN A 385 41.53 -2.66 1.96
N ASP A 386 42.48 -3.25 1.22
CA ASP A 386 42.42 -4.68 0.85
C ASP A 386 42.38 -5.62 2.06
N GLN A 387 43.05 -5.26 3.16
CA GLN A 387 43.03 -6.05 4.39
C GLN A 387 41.67 -5.98 5.12
N ALA A 388 40.94 -4.87 4.96
CA ALA A 388 39.62 -4.66 5.52
C ALA A 388 38.55 -5.55 4.86
N ILE A 389 38.71 -5.85 3.56
CA ILE A 389 37.78 -6.71 2.81
C ILE A 389 37.61 -8.05 3.52
N SER A 390 38.70 -8.73 3.87
CA SER A 390 38.67 -10.02 4.56
C SER A 390 37.98 -9.95 5.92
N ASN A 391 38.14 -8.85 6.65
CA ASN A 391 37.50 -8.64 7.95
C ASN A 391 35.98 -8.44 7.82
N TYR A 392 35.55 -7.69 6.79
CA TYR A 392 34.13 -7.56 6.46
C TYR A 392 33.55 -8.91 6.06
N VAL A 393 34.19 -9.64 5.15
CA VAL A 393 33.72 -10.97 4.70
C VAL A 393 33.55 -11.92 5.89
N SER A 394 34.55 -12.01 6.78
CA SER A 394 34.46 -12.85 7.99
C SER A 394 33.29 -12.47 8.90
N THR A 395 32.99 -11.18 9.01
CA THR A 395 31.89 -10.68 9.84
C THR A 395 30.53 -10.97 9.20
N LEU A 396 30.44 -10.85 7.87
CA LEU A 396 29.24 -11.17 7.12
C LEU A 396 28.91 -12.67 7.16
N ILE A 397 29.92 -13.55 7.13
CA ILE A 397 29.75 -15.00 7.31
C ILE A 397 29.10 -15.31 8.66
N GLN A 398 29.56 -14.67 9.75
CA GLN A 398 28.95 -14.86 11.08
C GLN A 398 27.48 -14.41 11.12
N GLY A 399 27.13 -13.34 10.38
CA GLY A 399 25.74 -12.93 10.21
C GLY A 399 24.90 -14.02 9.53
N VAL A 400 25.42 -14.60 8.44
CA VAL A 400 24.77 -15.70 7.72
C VAL A 400 24.60 -16.95 8.61
N GLU A 401 25.62 -17.34 9.39
CA GLU A 401 25.54 -18.48 10.30
C GLU A 401 24.51 -18.28 11.42
N ALA A 402 24.19 -17.04 11.76
CA ALA A 402 23.20 -16.70 12.78
C ALA A 402 21.76 -16.63 12.23
N PHE A 403 21.52 -16.92 10.94
CA PHE A 403 20.24 -16.71 10.27
C PHE A 403 19.04 -17.38 10.95
N GLU A 404 19.21 -18.59 11.49
CA GLU A 404 18.15 -19.32 12.22
C GLU A 404 17.65 -18.57 13.46
N LYS A 405 18.44 -17.65 14.01
CA LYS A 405 18.08 -16.82 15.17
C LYS A 405 17.36 -15.54 14.79
N TYR A 406 17.27 -15.23 13.49
CA TYR A 406 16.64 -14.00 13.02
C TYR A 406 15.14 -14.03 13.33
N PRO A 407 14.50 -12.87 13.54
CA PRO A 407 13.05 -12.80 13.61
C PRO A 407 12.39 -13.42 12.37
N ALA A 408 11.26 -14.10 12.56
CA ALA A 408 10.58 -14.86 11.51
C ALA A 408 10.28 -14.04 10.23
N ASN A 409 9.97 -12.75 10.39
CA ASN A 409 9.76 -11.82 9.28
C ASN A 409 11.05 -11.49 8.50
N GLY A 410 12.20 -11.44 9.17
CA GLY A 410 13.51 -11.26 8.51
C GLY A 410 13.94 -12.50 7.73
N GLN A 411 13.67 -13.69 8.28
CA GLN A 411 13.92 -14.96 7.59
C GLN A 411 13.05 -15.08 6.32
N ALA A 412 11.74 -14.80 6.45
CA ALA A 412 10.81 -14.82 5.34
C ALA A 412 11.20 -13.83 4.22
N TYR A 413 11.76 -12.66 4.57
CA TYR A 413 12.22 -11.69 3.58
C TYR A 413 13.40 -12.21 2.76
N ILE A 414 14.44 -12.76 3.40
CA ILE A 414 15.61 -13.29 2.70
C ILE A 414 15.21 -14.48 1.83
N LEU A 415 14.41 -15.39 2.38
CA LEU A 415 13.92 -16.55 1.65
C LEU A 415 13.01 -16.17 0.48
N GLY A 416 12.17 -15.14 0.62
CA GLY A 416 11.21 -14.73 -0.41
C GLY A 416 11.79 -13.77 -1.46
N SER A 417 12.73 -12.90 -1.09
CA SER A 417 13.25 -11.84 -1.95
C SER A 417 14.51 -12.23 -2.70
N LEU A 418 15.23 -13.25 -2.22
CA LEU A 418 16.48 -13.72 -2.81
C LEU A 418 16.37 -15.14 -3.35
N TYR A 419 15.15 -15.71 -3.42
CA TYR A 419 14.94 -17.02 -4.01
C TYR A 419 15.26 -16.99 -5.50
N SER A 420 16.30 -17.71 -5.88
CA SER A 420 16.62 -18.07 -7.26
C SER A 420 16.82 -19.58 -7.31
N PRO A 421 16.40 -20.28 -8.38
CA PRO A 421 16.77 -21.69 -8.57
C PRO A 421 18.28 -21.87 -8.73
N ASP A 422 18.99 -20.84 -9.19
CA ASP A 422 20.45 -20.82 -9.36
C ASP A 422 21.17 -20.43 -8.06
N GLU A 423 22.07 -21.31 -7.59
CA GLU A 423 22.77 -21.14 -6.31
C GLU A 423 23.75 -19.98 -6.32
N ASP A 424 24.47 -19.76 -7.42
CA ASP A 424 25.40 -18.64 -7.54
C ASP A 424 24.66 -17.30 -7.49
N THR A 425 23.50 -17.20 -8.16
CA THR A 425 22.63 -16.02 -8.10
C THR A 425 22.09 -15.76 -6.68
N ARG A 426 21.72 -16.80 -5.92
CA ARG A 426 21.29 -16.63 -4.51
C ARG A 426 22.42 -16.05 -3.65
N ASN A 427 23.62 -16.59 -3.79
CA ASN A 427 24.81 -16.13 -3.06
C ASN A 427 25.15 -14.68 -3.41
N GLU A 428 25.13 -14.33 -4.69
CA GLU A 428 25.42 -12.97 -5.16
C GLU A 428 24.40 -11.95 -4.65
N ASN A 429 23.11 -12.29 -4.71
CA ASN A 429 22.04 -11.42 -4.25
C ASN A 429 22.11 -11.17 -2.74
N LEU A 430 22.43 -12.20 -1.95
CA LEU A 430 22.62 -12.05 -0.51
C LEU A 430 23.87 -11.23 -0.19
N ALA A 431 24.99 -11.44 -0.88
CA ALA A 431 26.22 -10.66 -0.69
C ALA A 431 25.99 -9.16 -0.99
N LYS A 432 25.31 -8.86 -2.10
CA LYS A 432 24.94 -7.49 -2.48
C LYS A 432 24.00 -6.84 -1.46
N LEU A 433 23.08 -7.61 -0.87
CA LEU A 433 22.18 -7.11 0.16
C LEU A 433 22.96 -6.74 1.43
N LEU A 434 23.88 -7.60 1.85
CA LEU A 434 24.64 -7.45 3.09
C LEU A 434 25.61 -6.25 3.06
N VAL A 435 26.18 -5.89 1.90
CA VAL A 435 27.10 -4.75 1.78
C VAL A 435 26.41 -3.39 1.68
N LYS A 436 25.09 -3.36 1.49
CA LYS A 436 24.26 -2.12 1.46
C LYS A 436 23.90 -1.62 2.86
N ASP A 437 24.71 -1.93 3.88
CA ASP A 437 24.61 -1.50 5.28
C ASP A 437 23.96 -0.10 5.47
N ASP A 438 23.17 0.09 6.53
CA ASP A 438 22.48 1.35 6.83
C ASP A 438 23.24 2.27 7.80
N GLY A 439 24.44 1.85 8.20
CA GLY A 439 25.34 2.63 9.05
C GLY A 439 25.25 2.34 10.54
N LYS A 440 24.65 1.21 10.91
CA LYS A 440 24.47 0.83 12.32
C LYS A 440 25.29 -0.38 12.76
N THR A 441 25.87 -1.17 11.86
CA THR A 441 26.71 -2.34 12.22
C THR A 441 28.14 -2.27 11.73
N LEU A 442 28.34 -2.19 10.40
CA LEU A 442 29.66 -2.37 9.78
C LEU A 442 30.23 -1.07 9.22
N ASN A 443 29.50 0.03 9.29
CA ASN A 443 29.83 1.30 8.63
C ASN A 443 30.26 1.11 7.17
N LEU A 444 29.74 0.06 6.50
CA LEU A 444 29.91 -0.15 5.08
C LEU A 444 29.13 0.91 4.32
N HIS A 445 28.06 1.47 4.89
CA HIS A 445 27.26 2.53 4.28
C HIS A 445 28.11 3.75 3.85
N ASP A 446 29.11 4.11 4.66
CA ASP A 446 30.04 5.24 4.46
C ASP A 446 31.15 4.94 3.45
N LYS A 447 31.29 3.68 3.01
CA LYS A 447 32.36 3.26 2.08
C LYS A 447 31.97 3.51 0.64
N SER A 448 32.96 3.66 -0.23
CA SER A 448 32.71 3.84 -1.66
C SER A 448 31.94 2.65 -2.27
N ASP A 449 31.15 2.92 -3.31
CA ASP A 449 30.42 1.87 -4.02
C ASP A 449 31.37 0.85 -4.65
N GLU A 450 32.54 1.28 -5.12
CA GLU A 450 33.59 0.40 -5.62
C GLU A 450 34.09 -0.56 -4.52
N PHE A 451 34.29 -0.05 -3.30
CA PHE A 451 34.72 -0.89 -2.18
C PHE A 451 33.63 -1.88 -1.75
N LYS A 452 32.36 -1.45 -1.67
CA LYS A 452 31.21 -2.33 -1.38
C LYS A 452 31.12 -3.46 -2.41
N GLN A 453 31.33 -3.16 -3.69
CA GLN A 453 31.37 -4.18 -4.75
C GLN A 453 32.51 -5.17 -4.55
N LYS A 454 33.71 -4.71 -4.18
CA LYS A 454 34.84 -5.60 -3.85
C LYS A 454 34.54 -6.52 -2.67
N VAL A 455 33.88 -6.01 -1.63
CA VAL A 455 33.46 -6.83 -0.47
C VAL A 455 32.40 -7.86 -0.88
N ALA A 456 31.40 -7.47 -1.66
CA ALA A 456 30.38 -8.40 -2.14
C ALA A 456 30.98 -9.50 -3.03
N GLN A 457 31.89 -9.13 -3.93
CA GLN A 457 32.61 -10.09 -4.77
C GLN A 457 33.46 -11.03 -3.92
N ALA A 458 34.17 -10.52 -2.91
CA ALA A 458 34.97 -11.35 -2.01
C ALA A 458 34.11 -12.33 -1.17
N CYS A 459 32.88 -11.96 -0.79
CA CYS A 459 31.92 -12.91 -0.24
C CYS A 459 31.56 -14.00 -1.25
N CYS A 460 31.27 -13.63 -2.49
CA CYS A 460 30.97 -14.59 -3.56
C CYS A 460 32.15 -15.52 -3.84
N ASP A 461 33.40 -15.07 -3.70
CA ASP A 461 34.59 -15.88 -3.94
C ASP A 461 34.95 -16.79 -2.74
N SER A 462 34.39 -16.54 -1.55
CA SER A 462 34.64 -17.33 -0.34
C SER A 462 33.82 -18.63 -0.33
N MET A 463 34.51 -19.78 -0.23
CA MET A 463 33.86 -21.08 -0.06
C MET A 463 33.11 -21.17 1.27
N GLU A 464 33.66 -20.57 2.33
CA GLU A 464 33.06 -20.53 3.66
C GLU A 464 31.72 -19.79 3.66
N TYR A 465 31.66 -18.64 2.96
CA TYR A 465 30.43 -17.89 2.78
C TYR A 465 29.37 -18.71 2.05
N ARG A 466 29.70 -19.28 0.89
CA ARG A 466 28.77 -20.13 0.12
C ARG A 466 28.25 -21.30 0.95
N ALA A 467 29.14 -21.97 1.68
CA ALA A 467 28.78 -23.08 2.56
C ALA A 467 27.83 -22.64 3.69
N ALA A 468 28.08 -21.47 4.31
CA ALA A 468 27.22 -20.91 5.34
C ALA A 468 25.83 -20.55 4.79
N VAL A 469 25.76 -19.94 3.60
CA VAL A 469 24.48 -19.58 2.95
C VAL A 469 23.66 -20.83 2.64
N SER A 470 24.27 -21.85 2.04
CA SER A 470 23.61 -23.12 1.73
C SER A 470 23.11 -23.83 3.00
N LYS A 471 23.93 -23.83 4.06
CA LYS A 471 23.65 -24.54 5.31
C LYS A 471 22.66 -23.84 6.24
N HIS A 472 22.66 -22.51 6.30
CA HIS A 472 21.91 -21.78 7.32
C HIS A 472 20.77 -20.94 6.74
N VAL A 473 20.81 -20.57 5.46
CA VAL A 473 19.81 -19.70 4.85
C VAL A 473 18.89 -20.47 3.91
N PHE A 474 19.44 -21.25 2.98
CA PHE A 474 18.68 -21.99 1.97
C PHE A 474 18.81 -23.50 2.16
N THR A 475 18.55 -23.98 3.39
CA THR A 475 18.49 -25.42 3.67
C THR A 475 17.46 -26.10 2.77
N SER A 476 17.88 -27.21 2.17
CA SER A 476 17.11 -28.00 1.19
C SER A 476 15.80 -28.54 1.75
#